data_AF-A0A929TX63-F1
#
_entry.id   AF-A0A929TX63-F1
#
_cell.length_a   1.000
_cell.length_b   1.000
_cell.length_c   1.000
_cell.angle_alpha   90.00
_cell.angle_beta   90.00
_cell.angle_gamma   90.00
#
_symmetry.space_group_name_H-M   'P 1'
#
loop_
_entity.id
_entity.type
_entity.pdbx_description
1 polymer ?
#
loop_
_entity_poly.entity_id
_entity_poly.type
_entity_poly.pdbx_seq_one_letter_code
_entity_poly.pdbx_strand_id
1 'polypeptide(L)'
;MKRAVLLFVFCIMFCIGCGSKDKKMDENTTHKIVDDGYTVTWGIKNNLHGLWISEDGNALCAIQDNDIKESEDPVIRYMLYIPLKYAVEVNMTVHSNRMRDVNTDKTYLERNIENFDVKVYGIGGKQIKNEIDVLEILKEKNMNIMPTDYTMFTTRMYENKPCLVFGAEDIVPSNEDKNNNTKRMIYIDVETGELFEKEYEDIIGDLEDENRINLIYTSQFSKFMKQNMDNAVWSDYDSNSVRTLSFFEGCRQIHFTDIEDISENNTKLFTMFPELKSLCDEIKKNDINEGRANIAVDIVLTGNPSEEEIMSIILPEGREVSFDGVKINAENSVDGKEHDIHSFDEWREYCKPAKDPGKYASPVVK
;
A
#
# COMPACT_ATOMS: atom_id res chain seq x y z
N MET A 1 -18.05 -40.86 -26.06
CA MET A 1 -18.66 -40.72 -24.72
C MET A 1 -18.71 -39.24 -24.36
N LYS A 2 -19.91 -38.64 -24.41
CA LYS A 2 -20.21 -37.32 -23.84
C LYS A 2 -21.56 -37.47 -23.15
N ARG A 3 -21.60 -37.32 -21.82
CA ARG A 3 -22.82 -37.24 -21.00
C ARG A 3 -23.25 -35.75 -21.02
N ALA A 4 -24.34 -35.40 -21.68
CA ALA A 4 -25.70 -35.33 -21.15
C ALA A 4 -25.82 -34.30 -20.01
N VAL A 5 -26.09 -33.04 -20.38
CA VAL A 5 -26.67 -32.04 -19.47
C VAL A 5 -28.19 -32.18 -19.57
N LEU A 6 -28.78 -32.39 -18.40
CA LEU A 6 -30.19 -32.65 -18.15
C LEU A 6 -30.98 -31.34 -18.29
N LEU A 7 -31.89 -31.27 -19.26
CA LEU A 7 -32.81 -30.13 -19.45
C LEU A 7 -34.17 -30.56 -18.88
N PHE A 8 -34.50 -30.09 -17.69
CA PHE A 8 -35.81 -30.32 -17.07
C PHE A 8 -36.84 -29.39 -17.72
N VAL A 9 -37.68 -29.95 -18.59
CA VAL A 9 -38.90 -29.30 -19.10
C VAL A 9 -40.08 -29.85 -18.30
N PHE A 10 -40.64 -29.04 -17.40
CA PHE A 10 -41.93 -29.34 -16.78
C PHE A 10 -43.04 -28.71 -17.62
N CYS A 11 -43.68 -29.53 -18.46
CA CYS A 11 -45.00 -29.24 -19.03
C CYS A 11 -46.06 -29.75 -18.05
N ILE A 12 -46.85 -28.84 -17.47
CA ILE A 12 -48.14 -29.18 -16.86
C ILE A 12 -49.22 -28.46 -17.67
N MET A 13 -49.97 -29.23 -18.46
CA MET A 13 -51.26 -28.81 -19.00
C MET A 13 -52.35 -29.09 -17.96
N PHE A 14 -53.25 -28.14 -17.72
CA PHE A 14 -54.68 -28.45 -17.54
C PHE A 14 -55.59 -27.22 -17.70
N CYS A 15 -56.75 -27.50 -18.31
CA CYS A 15 -58.05 -26.80 -18.24
C CYS A 15 -58.36 -25.61 -19.17
N ILE A 16 -59.10 -25.97 -20.23
CA ILE A 16 -60.36 -25.39 -20.75
C ILE A 16 -61.05 -24.36 -19.81
N GLY A 17 -61.50 -23.25 -20.39
CA GLY A 17 -62.63 -22.46 -19.85
C GLY A 17 -62.65 -20.98 -20.27
N CYS A 18 -63.58 -20.61 -21.15
CA CYS A 18 -63.89 -19.20 -21.45
C CYS A 18 -64.44 -18.49 -20.19
N GLY A 19 -63.97 -17.27 -19.92
CA GLY A 19 -64.58 -16.39 -18.92
C GLY A 19 -63.75 -15.14 -18.64
N SER A 20 -64.30 -13.98 -18.96
CA SER A 20 -63.80 -12.64 -18.66
C SER A 20 -63.29 -12.47 -17.22
N LYS A 21 -62.12 -11.83 -17.05
CA LYS A 21 -61.82 -10.67 -16.18
C LYS A 21 -60.31 -10.49 -16.02
N ASP A 22 -59.89 -9.23 -16.11
CA ASP A 22 -58.63 -8.66 -15.64
C ASP A 22 -57.35 -9.46 -15.89
N LYS A 23 -56.70 -9.19 -17.04
CA LYS A 23 -55.26 -9.42 -17.14
C LYS A 23 -54.55 -8.42 -16.22
N LYS A 24 -54.28 -8.85 -14.98
CA LYS A 24 -53.02 -8.45 -14.34
C LYS A 24 -51.92 -8.89 -15.28
N MET A 25 -51.18 -7.91 -15.79
CA MET A 25 -49.94 -8.17 -16.51
C MET A 25 -48.97 -8.71 -15.47
N ASP A 26 -48.79 -10.04 -15.43
CA ASP A 26 -47.57 -10.60 -14.85
C ASP A 26 -46.43 -10.17 -15.77
N GLU A 27 -45.79 -9.06 -15.42
CA GLU A 27 -44.46 -8.74 -15.91
C GLU A 27 -43.50 -9.76 -15.30
N ASN A 28 -43.47 -10.97 -15.87
CA ASN A 28 -42.30 -11.83 -15.79
C ASN A 28 -41.19 -11.16 -16.61
N THR A 29 -40.61 -10.10 -16.04
CA THR A 29 -39.41 -9.48 -16.56
C THR A 29 -38.31 -10.49 -16.35
N THR A 30 -37.98 -11.27 -17.38
CA THR A 30 -36.86 -12.21 -17.33
C THR A 30 -35.58 -11.39 -17.15
N HIS A 31 -35.09 -11.29 -15.91
CA HIS A 31 -33.83 -10.65 -15.58
C HIS A 31 -32.71 -11.28 -16.39
N LYS A 32 -32.01 -10.47 -17.18
CA LYS A 32 -30.85 -10.91 -17.97
C LYS A 32 -29.60 -10.40 -17.27
N ILE A 33 -29.00 -11.27 -16.48
CA ILE A 33 -27.69 -11.03 -15.86
C ILE A 33 -26.62 -11.32 -16.92
N VAL A 34 -25.75 -10.34 -17.16
CA VAL A 34 -24.59 -10.49 -18.03
C VAL A 34 -23.34 -10.12 -17.24
N ASP A 35 -22.24 -10.81 -17.53
CA ASP A 35 -20.92 -10.32 -17.18
C ASP A 35 -20.74 -8.93 -17.82
N ASP A 36 -20.38 -7.93 -17.02
CA ASP A 36 -20.18 -6.57 -17.53
C ASP A 36 -18.75 -6.31 -18.03
N GLY A 37 -17.93 -7.37 -18.07
CA GLY A 37 -16.55 -7.36 -18.54
C GLY A 37 -15.56 -6.94 -17.46
N TYR A 38 -16.00 -6.70 -16.23
CA TYR A 38 -15.16 -6.30 -15.11
C TYR A 38 -14.88 -7.50 -14.19
N THR A 39 -13.83 -8.24 -14.53
CA THR A 39 -13.15 -9.17 -13.61
C THR A 39 -11.80 -8.56 -13.26
N VAL A 40 -11.51 -8.45 -11.97
CA VAL A 40 -10.24 -7.95 -11.47
C VAL A 40 -9.70 -8.89 -10.40
N THR A 41 -8.45 -9.29 -10.53
CA THR A 41 -7.70 -9.84 -9.41
C THR A 41 -6.85 -8.73 -8.85
N TRP A 42 -6.92 -8.51 -7.54
CA TRP A 42 -6.19 -7.44 -6.90
C TRP A 42 -5.65 -7.92 -5.57
N GLY A 43 -4.68 -7.19 -5.04
CA GLY A 43 -4.09 -7.59 -3.77
C GLY A 43 -2.81 -6.86 -3.43
N ILE A 44 -2.09 -7.46 -2.50
CA ILE A 44 -0.77 -7.04 -2.09
C ILE A 44 0.15 -8.26 -2.16
N LYS A 45 1.36 -8.09 -2.69
CA LYS A 45 2.33 -9.17 -2.73
C LYS A 45 3.73 -8.66 -2.47
N ASN A 46 4.31 -9.14 -1.38
CA ASN A 46 5.61 -8.74 -0.90
C ASN A 46 6.47 -9.95 -0.60
N ASN A 47 7.78 -9.78 -0.74
CA ASN A 47 8.73 -10.84 -0.48
C ASN A 47 10.03 -10.22 0.03
N LEU A 48 10.35 -10.47 1.30
CA LEU A 48 11.52 -9.91 1.94
C LEU A 48 12.79 -10.73 1.62
N HIS A 49 13.74 -10.09 0.95
CA HIS A 49 15.05 -10.68 0.64
C HIS A 49 16.14 -10.26 1.61
N GLY A 50 16.05 -9.10 2.23
CA GLY A 50 17.12 -8.49 3.03
C GLY A 50 16.56 -7.68 4.17
N LEU A 51 17.18 -7.75 5.34
CA LEU A 51 16.78 -6.97 6.51
C LEU A 51 17.98 -6.72 7.41
N TRP A 52 18.35 -5.45 7.58
CA TRP A 52 19.51 -5.01 8.36
C TRP A 52 19.18 -3.80 9.20
N ILE A 53 19.87 -3.66 10.33
CA ILE A 53 19.79 -2.50 11.21
C ILE A 53 21.14 -1.78 11.17
N SER A 54 21.12 -0.45 11.20
CA SER A 54 22.36 0.34 11.29
C SER A 54 23.06 0.07 12.62
N GLU A 55 24.38 0.30 12.66
CA GLU A 55 25.20 0.07 13.85
C GLU A 55 24.73 0.86 15.08
N ASP A 56 24.21 2.08 14.87
CA ASP A 56 23.67 2.93 15.93
C ASP A 56 22.25 2.55 16.36
N GLY A 57 21.62 1.59 15.69
CA GLY A 57 20.28 1.08 16.00
C GLY A 57 19.16 2.08 15.74
N ASN A 58 19.35 3.09 14.89
CA ASN A 58 18.35 4.12 14.59
C ASN A 58 17.79 4.06 13.17
N ALA A 59 18.33 3.18 12.31
CA ALA A 59 17.85 2.98 10.96
C ALA A 59 17.73 1.50 10.60
N LEU A 60 16.77 1.19 9.73
CA LEU A 60 16.52 -0.12 9.15
C LEU A 60 16.72 -0.05 7.63
N CYS A 61 17.28 -1.09 7.05
CA CYS A 61 17.31 -1.33 5.61
C CYS A 61 16.61 -2.65 5.29
N ALA A 62 15.70 -2.64 4.32
CA ALA A 62 14.97 -3.81 3.86
C ALA A 62 15.03 -3.93 2.33
N ILE A 63 15.13 -5.16 1.84
CA ILE A 63 15.21 -5.48 0.40
C ILE A 63 14.04 -6.38 0.05
N GLN A 64 13.35 -6.06 -1.05
CA GLN A 64 12.14 -6.77 -1.45
C GLN A 64 11.99 -6.85 -2.97
N ASP A 65 11.14 -7.76 -3.45
CA ASP A 65 10.78 -7.84 -4.87
C ASP A 65 10.12 -6.54 -5.37
N ASN A 66 10.53 -6.10 -6.56
CA ASN A 66 9.94 -4.99 -7.32
C ASN A 66 9.41 -5.45 -8.70
N ASP A 67 8.88 -6.68 -8.81
CA ASP A 67 8.40 -7.22 -10.10
C ASP A 67 7.07 -6.56 -10.53
N ILE A 68 7.13 -5.32 -11.03
CA ILE A 68 6.03 -4.64 -11.71
C ILE A 68 5.94 -5.23 -13.12
N LYS A 69 5.32 -6.41 -13.25
CA LYS A 69 4.89 -6.88 -14.57
C LYS A 69 3.66 -6.07 -14.96
N GLU A 70 3.76 -5.34 -16.07
CA GLU A 70 2.67 -4.56 -16.68
C GLU A 70 1.41 -5.40 -17.01
N SER A 71 1.43 -6.72 -16.85
CA SER A 71 0.33 -7.62 -17.24
C SER A 71 -0.68 -7.85 -16.12
N GLU A 72 -1.73 -7.01 -16.16
CA GLU A 72 -3.16 -7.29 -15.97
C GLU A 72 -3.83 -7.16 -14.59
N ASP A 73 -3.15 -7.36 -13.45
CA ASP A 73 -3.81 -7.33 -12.13
C ASP A 73 -3.20 -6.26 -11.19
N PRO A 74 -4.00 -5.36 -10.57
CA PRO A 74 -3.52 -4.37 -9.60
C PRO A 74 -3.05 -5.03 -8.30
N VAL A 75 -1.82 -5.54 -8.31
CA VAL A 75 -1.10 -6.07 -7.15
C VAL A 75 -0.12 -5.02 -6.67
N ILE A 76 -0.39 -4.43 -5.51
CA ILE A 76 0.49 -3.44 -4.89
C ILE A 76 1.66 -4.15 -4.21
N ARG A 77 2.85 -3.54 -4.22
CA ARG A 77 4.07 -4.09 -3.60
C ARG A 77 4.71 -3.04 -2.69
N TYR A 78 4.58 -3.20 -1.38
CA TYR A 78 5.34 -2.46 -0.38
C TYR A 78 5.41 -3.26 0.92
N MET A 79 6.57 -3.23 1.56
CA MET A 79 6.73 -3.76 2.91
C MET A 79 6.15 -2.80 3.95
N LEU A 80 5.70 -3.37 5.06
CA LEU A 80 5.28 -2.63 6.24
C LEU A 80 6.29 -2.74 7.37
N TYR A 81 6.29 -1.75 8.25
CA TYR A 81 7.31 -1.63 9.28
C TYR A 81 6.72 -1.23 10.61
N ILE A 82 7.07 -1.96 11.65
CA ILE A 82 7.03 -1.45 13.02
C ILE A 82 8.47 -1.05 13.31
N PRO A 83 8.82 0.26 13.24
CA PRO A 83 10.20 0.71 13.18
C PRO A 83 11.06 0.11 14.28
N LEU A 84 12.26 -0.36 13.90
CA LEU A 84 13.26 -0.98 14.77
C LEU A 84 12.85 -2.30 15.46
N LYS A 85 11.59 -2.74 15.36
CA LYS A 85 11.12 -4.03 15.87
C LYS A 85 10.85 -5.08 14.80
N TYR A 86 10.02 -4.77 13.80
CA TYR A 86 9.55 -5.73 12.80
C TYR A 86 9.47 -5.17 11.38
N ALA A 87 9.80 -6.02 10.39
CA ALA A 87 9.27 -5.90 9.03
C ALA A 87 8.07 -6.87 8.89
N VAL A 88 7.00 -6.39 8.26
CA VAL A 88 5.73 -7.10 8.13
C VAL A 88 5.41 -7.27 6.65
N GLU A 89 5.56 -8.50 6.17
CA GLU A 89 5.20 -8.92 4.82
C GLU A 89 3.72 -9.30 4.82
N VAL A 90 2.94 -8.67 3.94
CA VAL A 90 1.52 -9.00 3.74
C VAL A 90 1.36 -9.51 2.31
N ASN A 91 0.75 -10.67 2.17
CA ASN A 91 0.35 -11.23 0.89
C ASN A 91 -1.15 -11.49 0.93
N MET A 92 -1.86 -10.97 -0.07
CA MET A 92 -3.29 -11.19 -0.22
C MET A 92 -3.63 -11.18 -1.70
N THR A 93 -4.48 -12.12 -2.12
CA THR A 93 -5.10 -12.13 -3.43
C THR A 93 -6.61 -12.15 -3.29
N VAL A 94 -7.28 -11.24 -3.98
CA VAL A 94 -8.73 -11.13 -4.03
C VAL A 94 -9.18 -11.20 -5.48
N HIS A 95 -10.16 -12.07 -5.75
CA HIS A 95 -10.85 -12.10 -7.04
C HIS A 95 -12.18 -11.37 -6.90
N SER A 96 -12.45 -10.45 -7.81
CA SER A 96 -13.70 -9.71 -7.87
C SER A 96 -14.27 -9.79 -9.27
N ASN A 97 -15.47 -10.35 -9.39
CA ASN A 97 -16.25 -10.40 -10.62
C ASN A 97 -17.52 -9.54 -10.46
N ARG A 98 -17.85 -8.82 -11.51
CA ARG A 98 -18.99 -7.90 -11.54
C ARG A 98 -19.93 -8.28 -12.67
N MET A 99 -21.18 -8.51 -12.29
CA MET A 99 -22.25 -8.84 -13.24
C MET A 99 -23.32 -7.77 -13.18
N ARG A 100 -23.83 -7.36 -14.34
CA ARG A 100 -24.91 -6.37 -14.43
C ARG A 100 -26.21 -7.03 -14.85
N ASP A 101 -27.28 -6.72 -14.13
CA ASP A 101 -28.63 -6.91 -14.64
C ASP A 101 -28.97 -5.79 -15.61
N VAL A 102 -29.04 -6.10 -16.90
CA VAL A 102 -29.29 -5.10 -17.94
C VAL A 102 -30.71 -4.52 -17.89
N ASN A 103 -31.61 -5.12 -17.11
CA ASN A 103 -32.99 -4.68 -17.00
C ASN A 103 -33.22 -3.76 -15.79
N THR A 104 -32.41 -3.91 -14.73
CA THR A 104 -32.58 -3.16 -13.46
C THR A 104 -31.41 -2.24 -13.15
N ASP A 105 -30.33 -2.28 -13.94
CA ASP A 105 -29.05 -1.63 -13.65
C ASP A 105 -28.41 -2.05 -12.31
N LYS A 106 -28.93 -3.10 -11.69
CA LYS A 106 -28.35 -3.71 -10.49
C LYS A 106 -27.02 -4.37 -10.84
N THR A 107 -26.04 -4.19 -9.97
CA THR A 107 -24.72 -4.79 -10.11
C THR A 107 -24.52 -5.85 -9.03
N TYR A 108 -24.41 -7.10 -9.44
CA TYR A 108 -24.01 -8.21 -8.59
C TYR A 108 -22.49 -8.27 -8.47
N LEU A 109 -22.02 -8.59 -7.27
CA LEU A 109 -20.62 -8.67 -6.91
C LEU A 109 -20.33 -10.08 -6.41
N GLU A 110 -19.44 -10.79 -7.09
CA GLU A 110 -18.85 -12.02 -6.61
C GLU A 110 -17.41 -11.73 -6.20
N ARG A 111 -17.14 -11.72 -4.90
CA ARG A 111 -15.82 -11.42 -4.36
C ARG A 111 -15.35 -12.55 -3.45
N ASN A 112 -14.11 -12.97 -3.61
CA ASN A 112 -13.49 -14.02 -2.80
C ASN A 112 -12.02 -13.70 -2.52
N ILE A 113 -11.61 -13.86 -1.26
CA ILE A 113 -10.21 -13.81 -0.86
C ILE A 113 -9.63 -15.21 -1.08
N GLU A 114 -8.68 -15.33 -2.02
CA GLU A 114 -8.02 -16.60 -2.33
C GLU A 114 -6.97 -16.95 -1.25
N ASN A 115 -6.16 -15.96 -0.87
CA ASN A 115 -5.17 -16.05 0.19
C ASN A 115 -5.08 -14.71 0.93
N PHE A 116 -4.70 -14.78 2.21
CA PHE A 116 -4.34 -13.62 3.02
C PHE A 116 -3.44 -14.08 4.17
N ASP A 117 -2.13 -13.93 3.96
CA ASP A 117 -1.08 -14.29 4.92
C ASP A 117 -0.22 -13.09 5.32
N VAL A 118 0.31 -13.16 6.54
CA VAL A 118 1.23 -12.17 7.08
C VAL A 118 2.44 -12.88 7.66
N LYS A 119 3.64 -12.46 7.26
CA LYS A 119 4.90 -12.91 7.88
C LYS A 119 5.56 -11.75 8.59
N VAL A 120 6.04 -12.04 9.80
CA VAL A 120 6.62 -11.04 10.69
C VAL A 120 8.09 -11.38 10.90
N TYR A 121 8.98 -10.50 10.44
CA TYR A 121 10.42 -10.67 10.55
C TYR A 121 10.96 -9.78 11.66
N GLY A 122 11.70 -10.36 12.60
CA GLY A 122 12.36 -9.60 13.67
C GLY A 122 13.58 -8.87 13.13
N ILE A 123 13.77 -7.61 13.52
CA ILE A 123 14.92 -6.82 13.07
C ILE A 123 16.22 -7.36 13.72
N GLY A 124 17.32 -7.37 12.96
CA GLY A 124 18.57 -8.03 13.34
C GLY A 124 18.78 -9.42 12.71
N GLY A 125 17.93 -9.82 11.77
CA GLY A 125 18.11 -10.99 10.90
C GLY A 125 16.85 -11.30 10.09
N LYS A 126 16.94 -12.18 9.08
CA LYS A 126 15.76 -12.61 8.28
C LYS A 126 14.91 -13.66 9.00
N GLN A 127 14.98 -13.72 10.33
CA GLN A 127 14.26 -14.75 11.08
C GLN A 127 12.79 -14.38 11.18
N ILE A 128 11.95 -15.24 10.60
CA ILE A 128 10.50 -15.21 10.81
C ILE A 128 10.23 -15.43 12.30
N LYS A 129 9.56 -14.47 12.92
CA LYS A 129 9.13 -14.50 14.32
C LYS A 129 7.70 -15.01 14.43
N ASN A 130 6.87 -14.72 13.44
CA ASN A 130 5.49 -15.17 13.40
C ASN A 130 4.98 -15.28 11.96
N GLU A 131 4.03 -16.19 11.74
CA GLU A 131 3.26 -16.31 10.50
C GLU A 131 1.78 -16.40 10.86
N ILE A 132 0.96 -15.59 10.21
CA ILE A 132 -0.45 -15.43 10.54
C ILE A 132 -1.27 -15.69 9.27
N ASP A 133 -2.10 -16.74 9.30
CA ASP A 133 -3.11 -17.00 8.28
C ASP A 133 -4.37 -16.19 8.60
N VAL A 134 -4.43 -14.98 8.04
CA VAL A 134 -5.53 -14.05 8.29
C VAL A 134 -6.83 -14.59 7.71
N LEU A 135 -6.77 -15.25 6.54
CA LEU A 135 -7.94 -15.84 5.91
C LEU A 135 -8.57 -16.91 6.82
N GLU A 136 -7.76 -17.76 7.45
CA GLU A 136 -8.28 -18.76 8.39
C GLU A 136 -8.88 -18.12 9.64
N ILE A 137 -8.23 -17.09 10.20
CA ILE A 137 -8.78 -16.34 11.35
C ILE A 137 -10.15 -15.73 11.02
N LEU A 138 -10.32 -15.16 9.84
CA LEU A 138 -11.60 -14.60 9.39
C LEU A 138 -12.67 -15.69 9.29
N LYS A 139 -12.33 -16.88 8.76
CA LYS A 139 -13.24 -18.03 8.66
C LYS A 139 -13.65 -18.56 10.05
N GLU A 140 -12.69 -18.75 10.95
CA GLU A 140 -12.94 -19.24 12.32
C GLU A 140 -13.85 -18.31 13.11
N LYS A 141 -13.70 -17.00 12.91
CA LYS A 141 -14.55 -15.96 13.53
C LYS A 141 -15.86 -15.73 12.78
N ASN A 142 -16.12 -16.45 11.69
CA ASN A 142 -17.29 -16.28 10.82
C ASN A 142 -17.45 -14.83 10.32
N MET A 143 -16.32 -14.19 9.99
CA MET A 143 -16.24 -12.83 9.47
C MET A 143 -16.20 -12.88 7.94
N ASN A 144 -17.28 -12.44 7.29
CA ASN A 144 -17.37 -12.33 5.84
C ASN A 144 -17.09 -10.89 5.38
N ILE A 145 -15.84 -10.47 5.56
CA ILE A 145 -15.37 -9.11 5.27
C ILE A 145 -14.24 -9.14 4.25
N MET A 146 -14.03 -8.01 3.59
CA MET A 146 -12.85 -7.77 2.76
C MET A 146 -12.23 -6.43 3.11
N PRO A 147 -10.91 -6.25 2.93
CA PRO A 147 -10.31 -4.93 2.98
C PRO A 147 -11.02 -4.00 1.99
N THR A 148 -11.28 -2.75 2.41
CA THR A 148 -11.94 -1.77 1.53
C THR A 148 -11.09 -1.53 0.27
N ASP A 149 -11.74 -1.36 -0.89
CA ASP A 149 -11.04 -1.24 -2.19
C ASP A 149 -9.91 -0.18 -2.09
N TYR A 150 -8.66 -0.56 -2.40
CA TYR A 150 -7.42 0.24 -2.25
C TYR A 150 -6.98 0.62 -0.83
N THR A 151 -7.43 -0.08 0.22
CA THR A 151 -6.88 0.19 1.56
C THR A 151 -5.39 -0.11 1.61
N MET A 152 -4.62 0.95 1.85
CA MET A 152 -3.23 0.84 2.27
C MET A 152 -3.23 0.13 3.62
N PHE A 153 -2.84 -1.14 3.64
CA PHE A 153 -2.42 -1.80 4.86
C PHE A 153 -1.39 -0.90 5.54
N THR A 154 -1.43 -0.89 6.86
CA THR A 154 -0.48 -0.11 7.63
C THR A 154 -0.13 -0.80 8.93
N THR A 155 0.86 -0.29 9.62
CA THR A 155 1.29 -0.76 10.92
C THR A 155 1.22 0.37 11.92
N ARG A 156 0.74 0.09 13.12
CA ARG A 156 0.72 1.06 14.24
C ARG A 156 0.80 0.33 15.58
N MET A 157 1.21 1.06 16.61
CA MET A 157 0.99 0.59 17.98
C MET A 157 -0.47 0.86 18.36
N TYR A 158 -1.14 -0.12 18.96
CA TYR A 158 -2.48 0.04 19.51
C TYR A 158 -2.55 -0.59 20.88
N GLU A 159 -2.84 0.21 21.92
CA GLU A 159 -2.84 -0.27 23.32
C GLU A 159 -1.55 -1.03 23.69
N ASN A 160 -0.39 -0.53 23.21
CA ASN A 160 0.94 -1.14 23.32
C ASN A 160 1.15 -2.47 22.56
N LYS A 161 0.21 -2.87 21.70
CA LYS A 161 0.38 -4.00 20.78
C LYS A 161 0.87 -3.52 19.42
N PRO A 162 1.89 -4.17 18.82
CA PRO A 162 2.28 -3.91 17.44
C PRO A 162 1.25 -4.54 16.49
N CYS A 163 0.55 -3.74 15.71
CA CYS A 163 -0.56 -4.23 14.89
C CYS A 163 -0.35 -3.98 13.40
N LEU A 164 -0.74 -4.96 12.58
CA LEU A 164 -1.19 -4.73 11.20
C LEU A 164 -2.62 -4.18 11.26
N VAL A 165 -2.91 -3.19 10.42
CA VAL A 165 -4.19 -2.47 10.42
C VAL A 165 -4.67 -2.23 9.00
N PHE A 166 -5.98 -2.42 8.79
CA PHE A 166 -6.66 -2.11 7.53
C PHE A 166 -8.14 -1.84 7.76
N GLY A 167 -8.75 -1.03 6.90
CA GLY A 167 -10.20 -0.85 6.86
C GLY A 167 -10.87 -2.01 6.13
N ALA A 168 -12.04 -2.45 6.59
CA ALA A 168 -12.77 -3.56 5.97
C ALA A 168 -14.29 -3.33 5.92
N GLU A 169 -14.92 -3.83 4.86
CA GLU A 169 -16.37 -3.80 4.63
C GLU A 169 -16.93 -5.21 4.42
N ASP A 170 -18.26 -5.37 4.55
CA ASP A 170 -18.90 -6.69 4.43
C ASP A 170 -18.83 -7.13 2.96
N ILE A 171 -18.58 -8.42 2.73
CA ILE A 171 -18.73 -9.00 1.41
C ILE A 171 -20.23 -9.18 1.14
N VAL A 172 -20.76 -8.34 0.26
CA VAL A 172 -22.19 -8.32 -0.11
C VAL A 172 -22.40 -8.72 -1.57
N PRO A 173 -23.53 -9.38 -1.91
CA PRO A 173 -23.75 -9.95 -3.23
C PRO A 173 -24.12 -8.92 -4.29
N SER A 174 -24.40 -7.66 -3.92
CA SER A 174 -24.69 -6.60 -4.87
C SER A 174 -24.34 -5.21 -4.34
N ASN A 175 -24.25 -4.24 -5.26
CA ASN A 175 -24.04 -2.83 -4.92
C ASN A 175 -25.20 -2.21 -4.11
N GLU A 176 -26.43 -2.69 -4.29
CA GLU A 176 -27.58 -2.23 -3.50
C GLU A 176 -27.48 -2.67 -2.03
N ASP A 177 -26.79 -3.78 -1.78
CA ASP A 177 -26.55 -4.31 -0.45
C ASP A 177 -25.34 -3.65 0.22
N LYS A 178 -24.54 -2.85 -0.52
CA LYS A 178 -23.41 -2.10 0.05
C LYS A 178 -23.94 -1.05 1.01
N ASN A 179 -23.58 -1.22 2.29
CA ASN A 179 -23.90 -0.28 3.34
C ASN A 179 -22.61 0.24 3.96
N ASN A 180 -22.35 1.55 3.84
CA ASN A 180 -21.18 2.20 4.43
C ASN A 180 -21.10 2.05 5.96
N ASN A 181 -22.23 1.80 6.63
CA ASN A 181 -22.27 1.57 8.08
C ASN A 181 -21.62 0.24 8.49
N THR A 182 -21.24 -0.60 7.52
CA THR A 182 -20.47 -1.82 7.81
C THR A 182 -18.99 -1.54 7.93
N LYS A 183 -18.44 -0.40 7.46
CA LYS A 183 -17.00 -0.15 7.55
C LYS A 183 -16.49 -0.25 8.98
N ARG A 184 -15.36 -0.93 9.17
CA ARG A 184 -14.66 -1.04 10.46
C ARG A 184 -13.15 -1.09 10.27
N MET A 185 -12.40 -0.76 11.30
CA MET A 185 -10.95 -1.00 11.32
C MET A 185 -10.68 -2.39 11.88
N ILE A 186 -9.90 -3.18 11.16
CA ILE A 186 -9.37 -4.46 11.63
C ILE A 186 -7.96 -4.25 12.12
N TYR A 187 -7.67 -4.82 13.28
CA TYR A 187 -6.34 -4.88 13.86
C TYR A 187 -5.95 -6.33 14.08
N ILE A 188 -4.71 -6.65 13.73
CA ILE A 188 -4.12 -7.95 13.98
C ILE A 188 -2.81 -7.69 14.73
N ASP A 189 -2.74 -8.14 15.98
CA ASP A 189 -1.48 -8.15 16.72
C ASP A 189 -0.48 -9.06 16.00
N VAL A 190 0.63 -8.48 15.52
CA VAL A 190 1.61 -9.20 14.71
C VAL A 190 2.40 -10.23 15.54
N GLU A 191 2.43 -10.08 16.86
CA GLU A 191 3.13 -11.01 17.75
C GLU A 191 2.29 -12.26 18.07
N THR A 192 0.97 -12.12 18.12
CA THR A 192 0.07 -13.18 18.62
C THR A 192 -0.93 -13.68 17.59
N GLY A 193 -1.18 -12.94 16.52
CA GLY A 193 -2.26 -13.19 15.57
C GLY A 193 -3.66 -12.81 16.10
N GLU A 194 -3.75 -12.18 17.28
CA GLU A 194 -5.04 -11.77 17.84
C GLU A 194 -5.69 -10.70 16.95
N LEU A 195 -6.90 -11.00 16.45
CA LEU A 195 -7.71 -10.08 15.66
C LEU A 195 -8.80 -9.43 16.52
N PHE A 196 -8.92 -8.10 16.40
CA PHE A 196 -9.99 -7.31 17.00
C PHE A 196 -10.44 -6.14 16.10
N GLU A 197 -11.67 -5.68 16.34
CA GLU A 197 -12.32 -4.63 15.55
C GLU A 197 -12.41 -3.31 16.32
N LYS A 198 -12.38 -2.20 15.60
CA LYS A 198 -12.71 -0.86 16.10
C LYS A 198 -13.56 -0.11 15.09
N GLU A 199 -14.14 1.00 15.55
CA GLU A 199 -14.88 1.93 14.68
C GLU A 199 -14.00 2.36 13.49
N TYR A 200 -14.63 2.53 12.33
CA TYR A 200 -13.93 3.02 11.14
C TYR A 200 -13.50 4.47 11.32
N GLU A 201 -12.23 4.74 11.01
CA GLU A 201 -11.66 6.08 11.05
C GLU A 201 -11.22 6.44 9.62
N ASP A 202 -11.90 7.40 9.00
CA ASP A 202 -11.45 7.97 7.72
C ASP A 202 -10.38 9.02 7.98
N ILE A 203 -9.12 8.60 7.86
CA ILE A 203 -7.94 9.41 8.21
C ILE A 203 -7.14 9.80 6.97
N ILE A 204 -7.61 9.48 5.77
CA ILE A 204 -6.85 9.70 4.51
C ILE A 204 -6.45 11.17 4.37
N GLY A 205 -7.39 12.11 4.57
CA GLY A 205 -7.11 13.54 4.45
C GLY A 205 -6.10 14.05 5.48
N ASP A 206 -6.11 13.51 6.71
CA ASP A 206 -5.14 13.87 7.74
C ASP A 206 -3.74 13.32 7.39
N LEU A 207 -3.66 12.07 6.91
CA LEU A 207 -2.41 11.46 6.47
C LEU A 207 -1.83 12.13 5.21
N GLU A 208 -2.68 12.58 4.29
CA GLU A 208 -2.29 13.40 3.14
C GLU A 208 -1.76 14.76 3.59
N ASP A 209 -2.34 15.40 4.61
CA ASP A 209 -1.85 16.66 5.19
C ASP A 209 -0.48 16.48 5.88
N GLU A 210 -0.30 15.41 6.65
CA GLU A 210 1.00 15.07 7.25
C GLU A 210 2.06 14.74 6.20
N ASN A 211 1.66 14.03 5.15
CA ASN A 211 2.51 13.79 3.99
C ASN A 211 2.54 14.98 3.04
N ARG A 212 1.81 16.09 3.25
CA ARG A 212 1.78 17.22 2.31
C ARG A 212 3.14 17.88 2.20
N ILE A 213 3.84 18.00 3.32
CA ILE A 213 5.23 18.45 3.33
C ILE A 213 6.05 17.54 2.41
N ASN A 214 5.81 16.22 2.49
CA ASN A 214 6.39 15.27 1.56
C ASN A 214 5.80 15.35 0.16
N LEU A 215 4.55 15.71 -0.10
CA LEU A 215 3.94 15.80 -1.45
C LEU A 215 4.40 17.04 -2.21
N ILE A 216 4.69 18.13 -1.49
CA ILE A 216 5.39 19.30 -2.03
C ILE A 216 6.84 18.94 -2.31
N TYR A 217 7.43 18.04 -1.52
CA TYR A 217 8.48 17.15 -2.01
C TYR A 217 7.90 16.31 -3.17
N THR A 218 7.42 15.06 -3.12
CA THR A 218 7.02 14.15 -4.21
C THR A 218 6.65 14.77 -5.57
N SER A 219 5.73 15.75 -5.66
CA SER A 219 5.39 16.43 -6.93
C SER A 219 6.52 17.31 -7.52
N GLN A 220 7.34 17.94 -6.66
CA GLN A 220 8.60 18.60 -6.99
C GLN A 220 9.84 17.77 -6.62
N PHE A 221 9.73 16.61 -5.97
CA PHE A 221 10.79 15.74 -5.45
C PHE A 221 11.10 14.66 -6.43
N SER A 222 10.13 14.18 -7.20
CA SER A 222 10.49 13.54 -8.46
C SER A 222 11.34 14.47 -9.31
N LYS A 223 11.07 15.79 -9.33
CA LYS A 223 11.91 16.79 -10.04
C LYS A 223 13.20 17.16 -9.30
N PHE A 224 13.16 17.35 -7.98
CA PHE A 224 14.25 17.77 -7.11
C PHE A 224 15.21 16.60 -6.85
N MET A 225 14.73 15.37 -6.80
CA MET A 225 15.57 14.19 -6.84
C MET A 225 16.11 13.96 -8.24
N LYS A 226 15.29 14.10 -9.30
CA LYS A 226 15.79 14.01 -10.68
C LYS A 226 16.88 15.04 -11.01
N GLN A 227 16.81 16.27 -10.47
CA GLN A 227 17.88 17.25 -10.68
C GLN A 227 19.13 16.96 -9.84
N ASN A 228 18.97 16.26 -8.71
CA ASN A 228 20.07 15.94 -7.81
C ASN A 228 20.65 14.51 -8.02
N MET A 229 20.04 13.66 -8.84
CA MET A 229 20.50 12.28 -9.12
C MET A 229 20.70 12.05 -10.62
N ASP A 230 21.76 11.32 -10.99
CA ASP A 230 22.22 11.26 -12.40
C ASP A 230 21.38 10.34 -13.30
N ASN A 231 20.66 9.33 -12.77
CA ASN A 231 20.15 8.21 -13.58
C ASN A 231 18.74 7.69 -13.24
N ALA A 232 18.02 8.29 -12.30
CA ALA A 232 16.78 7.68 -11.82
C ALA A 232 15.53 8.14 -12.62
N VAL A 233 14.67 7.18 -12.95
CA VAL A 233 13.37 7.42 -13.59
C VAL A 233 12.35 7.69 -12.48
N TRP A 234 12.20 8.95 -12.10
CA TRP A 234 11.19 9.37 -11.12
C TRP A 234 9.87 9.70 -11.82
N SER A 235 8.89 8.79 -11.82
CA SER A 235 7.51 9.01 -12.24
C SER A 235 6.57 9.28 -11.06
N ASP A 236 5.45 9.95 -11.32
CA ASP A 236 4.45 10.32 -10.30
C ASP A 236 3.77 9.12 -9.62
N TYR A 237 3.97 7.91 -10.13
CA TYR A 237 3.47 6.65 -9.59
C TYR A 237 4.62 5.63 -9.58
N ASP A 238 4.80 4.97 -8.44
CA ASP A 238 5.74 3.86 -8.17
C ASP A 238 7.24 4.11 -8.42
N SER A 239 7.68 5.36 -8.26
CA SER A 239 9.10 5.71 -8.25
C SER A 239 9.70 5.80 -6.84
N ASN A 240 11.03 5.91 -6.79
CA ASN A 240 11.75 6.22 -5.57
C ASN A 240 11.02 7.36 -4.81
N SER A 241 11.03 7.35 -3.47
CA SER A 241 10.28 8.35 -2.70
C SER A 241 10.81 8.54 -1.30
N VAL A 242 10.45 9.67 -0.67
CA VAL A 242 10.61 9.88 0.77
C VAL A 242 9.24 10.19 1.35
N ARG A 243 8.86 9.46 2.40
CA ARG A 243 7.54 9.61 3.05
C ARG A 243 7.63 9.57 4.57
N THR A 244 6.62 10.15 5.22
CA THR A 244 6.41 10.02 6.67
C THR A 244 5.82 8.65 6.92
N LEU A 245 6.36 7.91 7.88
CA LEU A 245 5.62 6.80 8.46
C LEU A 245 4.66 7.36 9.51
N SER A 246 3.53 7.90 9.06
CA SER A 246 2.58 8.70 9.87
C SER A 246 2.09 8.07 11.18
N PHE A 247 2.16 6.74 11.30
CA PHE A 247 1.78 6.04 12.54
C PHE A 247 2.92 5.87 13.54
N PHE A 248 4.12 6.37 13.23
CA PHE A 248 5.29 6.29 14.10
C PHE A 248 5.99 7.65 14.21
N GLU A 249 6.17 8.10 15.44
CA GLU A 249 6.70 9.43 15.72
C GLU A 249 8.11 9.61 15.18
N GLY A 250 8.28 10.65 14.37
CA GLY A 250 9.59 11.04 13.84
C GLY A 250 10.24 10.04 12.91
N CYS A 251 9.45 9.20 12.24
CA CYS A 251 9.94 8.23 11.28
C CYS A 251 9.82 8.70 9.83
N ARG A 252 10.88 8.49 9.05
CA ARG A 252 10.93 8.73 7.61
C ARG A 252 11.30 7.44 6.89
N GLN A 253 10.68 7.20 5.74
CA GLN A 253 11.04 6.10 4.86
C GLN A 253 11.56 6.66 3.54
N ILE A 254 12.75 6.22 3.15
CA ILE A 254 13.32 6.40 1.81
C ILE A 254 13.07 5.10 1.05
N HIS A 255 12.34 5.15 -0.06
CA HIS A 255 12.09 4.04 -0.94
C HIS A 255 12.93 4.22 -2.22
N PHE A 256 13.66 3.19 -2.60
CA PHE A 256 14.23 3.03 -3.93
C PHE A 256 13.47 1.91 -4.63
N THR A 257 12.78 2.22 -5.72
CA THR A 257 12.08 1.29 -6.60
C THR A 257 13.06 0.25 -7.15
N ASP A 258 14.19 0.71 -7.70
CA ASP A 258 15.24 -0.17 -8.22
C ASP A 258 16.53 0.04 -7.43
N ILE A 259 17.13 -1.05 -6.95
CA ILE A 259 18.43 -1.03 -6.24
C ILE A 259 19.56 -0.43 -7.09
N GLU A 260 19.41 -0.46 -8.42
CA GLU A 260 20.33 0.15 -9.39
C GLU A 260 20.32 1.68 -9.36
N ASP A 261 19.26 2.30 -8.83
CA ASP A 261 19.17 3.76 -8.66
C ASP A 261 20.09 4.28 -7.56
N ILE A 262 20.62 3.38 -6.71
CA ILE A 262 21.59 3.72 -5.68
C ILE A 262 22.98 3.89 -6.31
N SER A 263 23.52 5.10 -6.21
CA SER A 263 24.87 5.41 -6.69
C SER A 263 25.93 4.56 -5.97
N GLU A 264 26.90 4.04 -6.71
CA GLU A 264 28.06 3.31 -6.16
C GLU A 264 28.94 4.15 -5.23
N ASN A 265 28.89 5.47 -5.35
CA ASN A 265 29.66 6.41 -4.55
C ASN A 265 28.87 6.93 -3.34
N ASN A 266 27.77 6.28 -2.95
CA ASN A 266 26.97 6.67 -1.80
C ASN A 266 27.59 6.16 -0.48
N THR A 267 28.67 6.81 -0.07
CA THR A 267 29.47 6.43 1.11
C THR A 267 28.65 6.45 2.40
N LYS A 268 27.75 7.43 2.58
CA LYS A 268 26.93 7.55 3.79
C LYS A 268 25.99 6.35 3.97
N LEU A 269 25.22 6.02 2.93
CA LEU A 269 24.30 4.88 2.96
C LEU A 269 25.05 3.56 3.17
N PHE A 270 26.15 3.34 2.44
CA PHE A 270 26.93 2.12 2.54
C PHE A 270 27.73 1.99 3.84
N THR A 271 28.04 3.10 4.51
CA THR A 271 28.59 3.06 5.88
C THR A 271 27.52 2.62 6.88
N MET A 272 26.28 3.06 6.69
CA MET A 272 25.15 2.64 7.55
C MET A 272 24.77 1.17 7.31
N PHE A 273 24.87 0.69 6.07
CA PHE A 273 24.50 -0.67 5.66
C PHE A 273 25.55 -1.28 4.72
N PRO A 274 26.68 -1.80 5.25
CA PRO A 274 27.74 -2.42 4.44
C PRO A 274 27.26 -3.64 3.64
N GLU A 275 26.27 -4.37 4.13
CA GLU A 275 25.65 -5.51 3.45
C GLU A 275 24.92 -5.09 2.17
N LEU A 276 24.25 -3.92 2.19
CA LEU A 276 23.62 -3.34 1.01
C LEU A 276 24.67 -3.03 -0.07
N LYS A 277 25.82 -2.49 0.32
CA LYS A 277 26.93 -2.25 -0.62
C LYS A 277 27.35 -3.54 -1.32
N SER A 278 27.53 -4.60 -0.55
CA SER A 278 27.95 -5.92 -1.06
C SER A 278 26.93 -6.47 -2.07
N LEU A 279 25.64 -6.29 -1.78
CA LEU A 279 24.55 -6.68 -2.67
C LEU A 279 24.53 -5.84 -3.96
N CYS A 280 24.65 -4.52 -3.87
CA CYS A 280 24.75 -3.65 -5.03
C CYS A 280 25.95 -4.02 -5.93
N ASP A 281 27.12 -4.30 -5.33
CA ASP A 281 28.32 -4.71 -6.04
C ASP A 281 28.15 -6.08 -6.73
N GLU A 282 27.40 -7.01 -6.14
CA GLU A 282 27.09 -8.32 -6.71
C GLU A 282 26.14 -8.21 -7.90
N ILE A 283 25.05 -7.45 -7.74
CA ILE A 283 24.06 -7.22 -8.81
C ILE A 283 24.75 -6.60 -10.03
N LYS A 284 25.52 -5.52 -9.85
CA LYS A 284 26.24 -4.85 -10.95
C LYS A 284 27.27 -5.75 -11.67
N LYS A 285 27.85 -6.74 -10.97
CA LYS A 285 28.77 -7.71 -11.60
C LYS A 285 28.04 -8.76 -12.44
N ASN A 286 26.83 -9.13 -12.03
CA ASN A 286 26.03 -10.16 -12.69
C ASN A 286 25.16 -9.61 -13.83
N ASP A 287 24.84 -8.31 -13.80
CA ASP A 287 24.02 -7.54 -14.77
C ASP A 287 24.69 -7.31 -16.15
N ILE A 288 25.78 -8.03 -16.45
CA ILE A 288 26.43 -7.95 -17.77
C ILE A 288 25.58 -8.63 -18.88
N ASN A 289 24.54 -9.42 -18.54
CA ASN A 289 23.77 -10.18 -19.54
C ASN A 289 22.24 -10.35 -19.31
N GLU A 290 21.65 -9.91 -18.20
CA GLU A 290 20.22 -10.11 -17.91
C GLU A 290 19.69 -8.82 -17.28
N GLY A 291 18.56 -8.29 -17.76
CA GLY A 291 18.10 -6.92 -17.46
C GLY A 291 17.84 -6.59 -15.98
N ARG A 292 17.40 -5.35 -15.73
CA ARG A 292 17.28 -4.73 -14.39
C ARG A 292 16.90 -5.68 -13.26
N ALA A 293 17.64 -5.59 -12.16
CA ALA A 293 17.29 -6.28 -10.93
C ALA A 293 15.97 -5.71 -10.38
N ASN A 294 14.85 -6.43 -10.57
CA ASN A 294 13.52 -6.09 -10.05
C ASN A 294 13.49 -6.18 -8.50
N ILE A 295 14.25 -5.33 -7.83
CA ILE A 295 14.52 -5.34 -6.39
C ILE A 295 14.41 -3.90 -5.86
N ALA A 296 13.51 -3.69 -4.91
CA ALA A 296 13.34 -2.43 -4.19
C ALA A 296 14.11 -2.43 -2.87
N VAL A 297 14.48 -1.24 -2.43
CA VAL A 297 15.20 -0.97 -1.17
C VAL A 297 14.42 0.05 -0.36
N ASP A 298 14.15 -0.29 0.90
CA ASP A 298 13.52 0.61 1.86
C ASP A 298 14.49 0.92 2.99
N ILE A 299 14.72 2.21 3.24
CA ILE A 299 15.46 2.71 4.40
C ILE A 299 14.49 3.42 5.34
N VAL A 300 14.29 2.88 6.53
CA VAL A 300 13.45 3.51 7.57
C VAL A 300 14.35 4.16 8.60
N LEU A 301 14.27 5.49 8.70
CA LEU A 301 14.98 6.32 9.65
C LEU A 301 14.06 6.67 10.82
N THR A 302 14.62 6.71 12.03
CA THR A 302 13.92 7.09 13.26
C THR A 302 14.59 8.29 13.92
N GLY A 303 13.91 8.95 14.86
CA GLY A 303 14.51 10.03 15.65
C GLY A 303 14.40 11.43 15.03
N ASN A 304 13.43 11.68 14.16
CA ASN A 304 13.22 12.95 13.46
C ASN A 304 14.44 13.38 12.63
N PRO A 305 14.86 12.58 11.63
CA PRO A 305 15.98 12.97 10.77
C PRO A 305 15.65 14.27 10.02
N SER A 306 16.64 15.14 9.85
CA SER A 306 16.46 16.38 9.10
C SER A 306 16.46 16.12 7.59
N GLU A 307 15.97 17.08 6.81
CA GLU A 307 16.02 16.99 5.35
C GLU A 307 17.46 16.87 4.82
N GLU A 308 18.42 17.56 5.43
CA GLU A 308 19.86 17.45 5.14
C GLU A 308 20.37 16.03 5.39
N GLU A 309 19.98 15.42 6.51
CA GLU A 309 20.38 14.06 6.86
C GLU A 309 19.84 13.06 5.82
N ILE A 310 18.55 13.15 5.50
CA ILE A 310 17.89 12.32 4.48
C ILE A 310 18.61 12.47 3.14
N MET A 311 18.89 13.70 2.69
CA MET A 311 19.57 13.92 1.42
C MET A 311 21.01 13.38 1.42
N SER A 312 21.72 13.48 2.54
CA SER A 312 23.07 12.92 2.67
C SER A 312 23.10 11.39 2.52
N ILE A 313 21.98 10.72 2.80
CA ILE A 313 21.82 9.27 2.65
C ILE A 313 21.44 8.91 1.20
N ILE A 314 20.78 9.81 0.46
CA ILE A 314 20.36 9.52 -0.92
C ILE A 314 21.45 9.88 -1.94
N LEU A 315 22.15 10.99 -1.73
CA LEU A 315 23.10 11.53 -2.70
C LEU A 315 24.47 10.84 -2.64
N PRO A 316 25.16 10.72 -3.79
CA PRO A 316 26.56 10.29 -3.81
C PRO A 316 27.47 11.28 -3.06
N GLU A 317 28.61 10.78 -2.58
CA GLU A 317 29.60 11.58 -1.87
C GLU A 317 30.08 12.78 -2.71
N GLY A 318 30.18 13.94 -2.06
CA GLY A 318 30.63 15.19 -2.67
C GLY A 318 29.59 15.91 -3.53
N ARG A 319 28.37 15.38 -3.65
CA ARG A 319 27.28 16.06 -4.35
C ARG A 319 26.54 17.04 -3.43
N GLU A 320 26.49 18.30 -3.86
CA GLU A 320 25.68 19.32 -3.21
C GLU A 320 24.23 19.29 -3.71
N VAL A 321 23.31 19.63 -2.82
CA VAL A 321 21.88 19.75 -3.14
C VAL A 321 21.65 21.02 -3.96
N SER A 322 21.13 20.86 -5.17
CA SER A 322 20.61 21.94 -5.98
C SER A 322 19.15 22.23 -5.63
N PHE A 323 18.86 23.51 -5.40
CA PHE A 323 17.51 24.05 -5.20
C PHE A 323 16.99 24.81 -6.43
N ASP A 324 17.65 24.66 -7.59
CA ASP A 324 17.22 25.36 -8.80
C ASP A 324 15.75 25.05 -9.15
N GLY A 325 14.97 26.09 -9.42
CA GLY A 325 13.55 25.99 -9.73
C GLY A 325 12.63 25.50 -8.60
N VAL A 326 13.12 25.32 -7.37
CA VAL A 326 12.29 24.89 -6.23
C VAL A 326 11.45 26.07 -5.74
N LYS A 327 10.13 25.85 -5.69
CA LYS A 327 9.14 26.86 -5.29
C LYS A 327 8.12 26.26 -4.34
N ILE A 328 7.75 27.05 -3.32
CA ILE A 328 6.55 26.81 -2.50
C ILE A 328 5.45 27.74 -3.01
N ASN A 329 4.31 27.18 -3.40
CA ASN A 329 3.18 27.96 -3.88
C ASN A 329 2.41 28.64 -2.73
N ALA A 330 1.56 29.61 -3.06
CA ALA A 330 0.77 30.36 -2.08
C ALA A 330 -0.07 29.48 -1.15
N GLU A 331 -0.70 28.41 -1.66
CA GLU A 331 -1.55 27.50 -0.88
C GLU A 331 -0.78 26.75 0.21
N ASN A 332 0.48 26.41 -0.09
CA ASN A 332 1.35 25.64 0.78
C ASN A 332 2.31 26.50 1.62
N SER A 333 2.23 27.82 1.48
CA SER A 333 3.05 28.76 2.25
C SER A 333 2.38 29.18 3.55
N VAL A 334 3.17 29.54 4.56
CA VAL A 334 2.67 30.07 5.84
C VAL A 334 2.01 31.45 5.70
N ASP A 335 2.43 32.26 4.71
CA ASP A 335 2.00 33.65 4.53
C ASP A 335 1.09 33.88 3.31
N GLY A 336 0.73 32.81 2.58
CA GLY A 336 -0.14 32.87 1.41
C GLY A 336 0.54 33.41 0.15
N LYS A 337 1.88 33.37 0.06
CA LYS A 337 2.65 33.85 -1.10
C LYS A 337 3.52 32.74 -1.71
N GLU A 338 3.86 32.91 -2.97
CA GLU A 338 4.87 32.05 -3.61
C GLU A 338 6.27 32.46 -3.16
N HIS A 339 7.12 31.48 -2.85
CA HIS A 339 8.52 31.69 -2.46
C HIS A 339 9.43 30.80 -3.31
N ASP A 340 10.48 31.39 -3.88
CA ASP A 340 11.62 30.65 -4.41
C ASP A 340 12.46 30.16 -3.22
N ILE A 341 12.89 28.90 -3.24
CA ILE A 341 13.61 28.27 -2.13
C ILE A 341 15.05 28.02 -2.55
N HIS A 342 15.99 28.36 -1.68
CA HIS A 342 17.43 28.20 -1.90
C HIS A 342 18.12 27.37 -0.82
N SER A 343 17.39 26.98 0.23
CA SER A 343 17.90 26.12 1.31
C SER A 343 16.75 25.39 2.02
N PHE A 344 17.10 24.37 2.80
CA PHE A 344 16.13 23.72 3.68
C PHE A 344 15.66 24.62 4.84
N ASP A 345 16.46 25.61 5.24
CA ASP A 345 16.04 26.59 6.24
C ASP A 345 14.90 27.48 5.71
N GLU A 346 15.04 28.00 4.49
CA GLU A 346 13.97 28.74 3.82
C GLU A 346 12.75 27.87 3.57
N TRP A 347 12.96 26.59 3.22
CA TRP A 347 11.86 25.63 3.11
C TRP A 347 11.07 25.56 4.42
N ARG A 348 11.74 25.34 5.55
CA ARG A 348 11.09 25.24 6.87
C ARG A 348 10.45 26.56 7.31
N GLU A 349 11.02 27.70 6.92
CA GLU A 349 10.47 29.02 7.20
C GLU A 349 9.15 29.27 6.44
N TYR A 350 9.10 28.94 5.15
CA TYR A 350 7.97 29.28 4.29
C TYR A 350 6.93 28.17 4.17
N CYS A 351 7.29 26.90 4.36
CA CYS A 351 6.38 25.77 4.23
C CYS A 351 5.36 25.73 5.37
N LYS A 352 4.08 25.63 5.01
CA LYS A 352 3.00 25.51 5.97
C LYS A 352 3.05 24.16 6.70
N PRO A 353 3.14 24.16 8.04
CA PRO A 353 3.15 22.91 8.80
C PRO A 353 1.84 22.14 8.60
N ALA A 354 1.89 20.83 8.79
CA ALA A 354 0.68 20.02 8.93
C ALA A 354 -0.16 20.54 10.10
N LYS A 355 -1.48 20.40 10.01
CA LYS A 355 -2.41 20.95 10.99
C LYS A 355 -2.33 20.21 12.33
N ASP A 356 -2.28 18.89 12.28
CA ASP A 356 -2.26 18.00 13.43
C ASP A 356 -1.14 16.95 13.26
N PRO A 357 0.16 17.37 13.19
CA PRO A 357 1.25 16.46 12.87
C PRO A 357 1.42 15.39 13.95
N GLY A 358 1.49 14.13 13.52
CA GLY A 358 1.68 13.00 14.41
C GLY A 358 0.45 12.66 15.24
N LYS A 359 -0.74 13.12 14.84
CA LYS A 359 -2.01 12.85 15.56
C LYS A 359 -2.25 11.35 15.76
N TYR A 360 -1.87 10.54 14.78
CA TYR A 360 -2.01 9.08 14.81
C TYR A 360 -0.69 8.37 15.12
N ALA A 361 0.38 9.13 15.36
CA ALA A 361 1.71 8.58 15.58
C ALA A 361 1.82 7.98 16.97
N SER A 362 2.38 6.79 17.03
CA SER A 362 2.79 6.15 18.27
C SER A 362 4.30 6.31 18.48
N PRO A 363 4.78 6.30 19.74
CA PRO A 363 6.21 6.27 20.00
C PRO A 363 6.87 5.06 19.35
N VAL A 364 8.10 5.23 18.88
CA VAL A 364 8.93 4.10 18.42
C VAL A 364 9.31 3.26 19.63
N VAL A 365 8.91 2.00 19.62
CA VAL A 365 9.24 1.04 20.69
C VAL A 365 10.50 0.30 20.29
N LYS A 366 11.60 0.55 21.02
CA LYS A 366 12.89 -0.17 20.85
C LYS A 366 12.89 -1.50 21.59
#